data_AF-A0A948R018-F1
#
_entry.id   AF-A0A948R018-F1
#
_cell.length_a   1.000
_cell.length_b   1.000
_cell.length_c   1.000
_cell.angle_alpha   90.00
_cell.angle_beta   90.00
_cell.angle_gamma   90.00
#
_symmetry.space_group_name_H-M   'P 1'
#
loop_
_entity.id
_entity.type
_entity.pdbx_description
1 polymer ?
#
loop_
_entity_poly.entity_id
_entity_poly.type
_entity_poly.pdbx_seq_one_letter_code
_entity_poly.pdbx_strand_id
1 'polypeptide(L)'
;MAATGFKQRASGFLASVALLAIAAAMIAGAALLESKLETLLGKRIGGFIASDDSRRVAIKRLWHSTYWAFGWTLPGTPDLASLDDRLKTAGLELGAPIFMRIFKREFELEIWLKKDTRFVRFASYPICLYSGRLGPKLKQGDHQSPEGIYTVTRSQLNPNSRWHRSFNLGFPNLYDRSHGRTGSFLMVHGGCSSIGCYAMTNQVVDEIWKLVTAALDGGQSRFQVQALPFRLSDSNLEERRHDPLFPFWSQLKAPYDLFEETGIPPEVDVCGKRYTAAPGSPGSDGTHSLTRSCKADNSMVTN
;
A
#
# COMPACT_ATOMS: atom_id res chain seq x y z
N MET A 1 49.60 26.84 28.65
CA MET A 1 48.72 26.65 27.46
C MET A 1 47.72 25.52 27.69
N ALA A 2 46.82 25.62 28.68
CA ALA A 2 45.84 24.55 29.00
C ALA A 2 44.39 25.03 29.14
N ALA A 3 44.13 26.35 29.16
CA ALA A 3 42.79 26.89 29.40
C ALA A 3 41.92 27.03 28.13
N THR A 4 42.52 26.93 26.94
CA THR A 4 41.82 27.11 25.65
C THR A 4 41.13 25.84 25.15
N GLY A 5 41.62 24.64 25.49
CA GLY A 5 41.03 23.36 25.06
C GLY A 5 39.73 22.96 25.77
N PHE A 6 39.53 23.40 27.02
CA PHE A 6 38.34 23.04 27.81
C PHE A 6 37.09 23.80 27.38
N LYS A 7 37.22 25.10 27.06
CA LYS A 7 36.10 25.93 26.58
C LYS A 7 35.56 25.47 25.22
N GLN A 8 36.43 24.98 24.34
CA GLN A 8 36.07 24.54 23.00
C GLN A 8 35.33 23.19 23.01
N ARG A 9 35.71 22.27 23.89
CA ARG A 9 34.98 21.01 24.13
C ARG A 9 33.62 21.22 24.81
N ALA A 10 33.54 22.12 25.79
CA ALA A 10 32.28 22.43 26.47
C ALA A 10 31.25 23.10 25.52
N SER A 11 31.71 23.98 24.62
CA SER A 11 30.85 24.62 23.62
C SER A 11 30.30 23.64 22.58
N GLY A 12 31.10 22.68 22.11
CA GLY A 12 30.65 21.63 21.19
C GLY A 12 29.65 20.64 21.82
N PHE A 13 29.85 20.30 23.10
CA PHE A 13 28.92 19.45 23.85
C PHE A 13 27.57 20.14 24.11
N LEU A 14 27.58 21.42 24.51
CA LEU A 14 26.36 22.21 24.70
C LEU A 14 25.58 22.43 23.40
N ALA A 15 26.26 22.66 22.28
CA ALA A 15 25.61 22.77 20.97
C ALA A 15 24.95 21.44 20.53
N SER A 16 25.58 20.30 20.83
CA SER A 16 25.05 18.97 20.51
C SER A 16 23.82 18.62 21.36
N VAL A 17 23.87 18.93 22.67
CA VAL A 17 22.72 18.76 23.59
C VAL A 17 21.57 19.70 23.20
N ALA A 18 21.85 20.92 22.77
CA ALA A 18 20.83 21.85 22.27
C ALA A 18 20.17 21.34 20.98
N LEU A 19 20.92 20.79 20.02
CA LEU A 19 20.35 20.18 18.82
C LEU A 19 19.47 18.95 19.15
N LEU A 20 19.92 18.09 20.07
CA LEU A 20 19.15 16.94 20.53
C LEU A 20 17.87 17.36 21.27
N ALA A 21 17.92 18.43 22.08
CA ALA A 21 16.75 18.99 22.75
C ALA A 21 15.76 19.62 21.75
N ILE A 22 16.25 20.30 20.71
CA ILE A 22 15.42 20.86 19.63
C ILE A 22 14.77 19.72 18.81
N ALA A 23 15.52 18.67 18.47
CA ALA A 23 14.98 17.51 17.75
C ALA A 23 13.93 16.77 18.59
N ALA A 24 14.18 16.55 19.88
CA ALA A 24 13.22 15.95 20.80
C ALA A 24 11.98 16.84 21.00
N ALA A 25 12.14 18.16 21.06
CA ALA A 25 11.03 19.10 21.14
C ALA A 25 10.21 19.17 19.84
N MET A 26 10.84 18.96 18.67
CA MET A 26 10.16 18.86 17.38
C MET A 26 9.39 17.55 17.24
N ILE A 27 9.94 16.43 17.72
CA ILE A 27 9.27 15.11 17.72
C ILE A 27 8.12 15.08 18.72
N ALA A 28 8.36 15.53 19.95
CA ALA A 28 7.31 15.67 20.95
C ALA A 28 6.27 16.71 20.52
N GLY A 29 6.69 17.81 19.90
CA GLY A 29 5.84 18.82 19.30
C GLY A 29 4.99 18.25 18.18
N ALA A 30 5.54 17.39 17.31
CA ALA A 30 4.81 16.71 16.24
C ALA A 30 3.76 15.73 16.78
N ALA A 31 4.09 14.91 17.80
CA ALA A 31 3.15 13.99 18.43
C ALA A 31 2.09 14.70 19.29
N LEU A 32 2.47 15.80 19.96
CA LEU A 32 1.54 16.65 20.71
C LEU A 32 0.64 17.47 19.76
N LEU A 33 1.16 17.85 18.58
CA LEU A 33 0.38 18.43 17.50
C LEU A 33 -0.55 17.38 16.92
N GLU A 34 -0.10 16.13 16.70
CA GLU A 34 -0.94 15.03 16.21
C GLU A 34 -2.13 14.77 17.14
N SER A 35 -1.89 14.61 18.45
CA SER A 35 -2.96 14.46 19.45
C SER A 35 -3.86 15.70 19.59
N LYS A 36 -3.29 16.92 19.58
CA LYS A 36 -4.08 18.15 19.69
C LYS A 36 -4.82 18.49 18.40
N LEU A 37 -4.30 18.16 17.23
CA LEU A 37 -4.92 18.38 15.92
C LEU A 37 -6.10 17.42 15.74
N GLU A 38 -5.97 16.15 16.12
CA GLU A 38 -7.09 15.20 16.24
C GLU A 38 -8.20 15.77 17.14
N THR A 39 -7.82 16.32 18.31
CA THR A 39 -8.78 16.85 19.29
C THR A 39 -9.39 18.21 18.88
N LEU A 40 -8.63 19.09 18.21
CA LEU A 40 -9.06 20.42 17.76
C LEU A 40 -9.87 20.34 16.45
N LEU A 41 -9.47 19.50 15.51
CA LEU A 41 -10.22 19.24 14.27
C LEU A 41 -11.52 18.48 14.57
N GLY A 42 -11.49 17.54 15.53
CA GLY A 42 -12.66 16.79 15.97
C GLY A 42 -13.77 17.64 16.60
N LYS A 43 -13.43 18.84 17.14
CA LYS A 43 -14.40 19.73 17.82
C LYS A 43 -14.85 20.96 17.03
N ARG A 44 -14.18 21.36 15.94
CA ARG A 44 -14.50 22.64 15.23
C ARG A 44 -15.06 22.53 13.82
N ILE A 45 -15.24 21.34 13.25
CA ILE A 45 -15.64 21.20 11.82
C ILE A 45 -16.91 20.37 11.63
N GLY A 46 -17.97 20.79 12.34
CA GLY A 46 -19.36 20.35 12.11
C GLY A 46 -20.04 21.02 10.90
N GLY A 47 -19.30 21.66 10.00
CA GLY A 47 -19.82 22.28 8.77
C GLY A 47 -18.77 22.24 7.66
N PHE A 48 -19.21 21.97 6.42
CA PHE A 48 -18.44 21.53 5.24
C PHE A 48 -18.13 20.02 5.21
N ILE A 49 -19.11 19.26 4.72
CA ILE A 49 -19.13 17.79 4.66
C ILE A 49 -18.17 17.30 3.56
N ALA A 50 -16.94 17.02 3.94
CA ALA A 50 -16.13 15.98 3.31
C ALA A 50 -16.32 14.72 4.15
N SER A 51 -16.45 13.54 3.52
CA SER A 51 -16.46 12.27 4.26
C SER A 51 -15.22 12.19 5.16
N ASP A 52 -15.34 11.54 6.32
CA ASP A 52 -14.22 11.33 7.25
C ASP A 52 -12.96 10.82 6.52
N ASP A 53 -13.14 9.88 5.59
CA ASP A 53 -12.08 9.35 4.72
C ASP A 53 -11.39 10.41 3.86
N SER A 54 -12.12 11.36 3.29
CA SER A 54 -11.54 12.40 2.43
C SER A 54 -10.63 13.33 3.24
N ARG A 55 -11.04 13.65 4.48
CA ARG A 55 -10.22 14.46 5.41
C ARG A 55 -8.99 13.68 5.86
N ARG A 56 -9.15 12.42 6.27
CA ARG A 56 -8.04 11.53 6.65
C ARG A 56 -7.01 11.39 5.54
N VAL A 57 -7.47 11.15 4.31
CA VAL A 57 -6.59 11.04 3.12
C VAL A 57 -5.84 12.34 2.86
N ALA A 58 -6.50 13.50 2.96
CA ALA A 58 -5.85 14.79 2.76
C ALA A 58 -4.78 15.07 3.83
N ILE A 59 -5.06 14.76 5.10
CA ILE A 59 -4.12 14.93 6.21
C ILE A 59 -2.91 14.01 6.03
N LYS A 60 -3.13 12.71 5.80
CA LYS A 60 -2.05 11.74 5.54
C LYS A 60 -1.18 12.15 4.37
N ARG A 61 -1.79 12.61 3.27
CA ARG A 61 -1.06 13.10 2.09
C ARG A 61 -0.16 14.29 2.42
N LEU A 62 -0.68 15.28 3.13
CA LEU A 62 0.09 16.45 3.55
C LEU A 62 1.27 16.03 4.44
N TRP A 63 1.00 15.16 5.42
CA TRP A 63 2.00 14.64 6.35
C TRP A 63 3.13 13.90 5.62
N HIS A 64 2.81 12.94 4.77
CA HIS A 64 3.81 12.15 4.04
C HIS A 64 4.64 13.02 3.09
N SER A 65 4.00 13.98 2.41
CA SER A 65 4.69 14.96 1.55
C SER A 65 5.66 15.84 2.36
N THR A 66 5.31 16.16 3.60
CA THR A 66 6.15 16.97 4.50
C THR A 66 7.38 16.19 4.94
N TYR A 67 7.22 14.94 5.37
CA TYR A 67 8.34 14.05 5.70
C TYR A 67 9.31 13.90 4.53
N TRP A 68 8.76 13.65 3.33
CA TRP A 68 9.54 13.57 2.11
C TRP A 68 10.31 14.87 1.81
N ALA A 69 9.66 16.03 1.91
CA ALA A 69 10.29 17.32 1.65
C ALA A 69 11.46 17.63 2.60
N PHE A 70 11.39 17.16 3.84
CA PHE A 70 12.49 17.27 4.82
C PHE A 70 13.54 16.15 4.72
N GLY A 71 13.39 15.21 3.79
CA GLY A 71 14.28 14.06 3.65
C GLY A 71 14.18 13.06 4.81
N TRP A 72 13.08 13.08 5.55
CA TRP A 72 12.84 12.17 6.68
C TRP A 72 12.18 10.87 6.22
N THR A 73 12.52 9.79 6.91
CA THR A 73 11.87 8.49 6.74
C THR A 73 10.41 8.59 7.19
N LEU A 74 9.48 8.14 6.34
CA LEU A 74 8.06 8.16 6.67
C LEU A 74 7.79 7.27 7.90
N PRO A 75 6.92 7.70 8.84
CA PRO A 75 6.54 6.87 9.97
C PRO A 75 5.96 5.53 9.51
N GLY A 76 6.34 4.45 10.20
CA GLY A 76 5.94 3.08 9.84
C GLY A 76 6.80 2.42 8.76
N THR A 77 7.80 3.11 8.19
CA THR A 77 8.79 2.46 7.33
C THR A 77 9.61 1.44 8.14
N PRO A 78 9.70 0.16 7.70
CA PRO A 78 10.56 -0.82 8.35
C PRO A 78 12.04 -0.40 8.34
N ASP A 79 12.85 -1.05 9.17
CA ASP A 79 14.31 -0.89 9.06
C ASP A 79 14.81 -1.56 7.76
N LEU A 80 14.97 -0.75 6.72
CA LEU A 80 15.34 -1.18 5.38
C LEU A 80 16.80 -1.68 5.31
N ALA A 81 17.64 -1.34 6.29
CA ALA A 81 19.02 -1.82 6.35
C ALA A 81 19.12 -3.28 6.81
N SER A 82 18.11 -3.79 7.53
CA SER A 82 18.10 -5.12 8.14
C SER A 82 17.13 -6.10 7.46
N LEU A 83 16.96 -5.99 6.12
CA LEU A 83 16.07 -6.86 5.35
C LEU A 83 16.32 -8.36 5.63
N ASP A 84 17.58 -8.80 5.55
CA ASP A 84 17.92 -10.21 5.68
C ASP A 84 17.64 -10.73 7.12
N ASP A 85 17.90 -9.90 8.15
CA ASP A 85 17.58 -10.22 9.54
C ASP A 85 16.07 -10.24 9.80
N ARG A 86 15.29 -9.33 9.19
CA ARG A 86 13.82 -9.33 9.27
C ARG A 86 13.23 -10.56 8.62
N LEU A 87 13.72 -10.96 7.45
CA LEU A 87 13.29 -12.19 6.76
C LEU A 87 13.58 -13.41 7.64
N LYS A 88 14.81 -13.53 8.15
CA LYS A 88 15.22 -14.61 9.06
C LYS A 88 14.35 -14.67 10.32
N THR A 89 14.09 -13.52 10.95
CA THR A 89 13.26 -13.42 12.16
C THR A 89 11.83 -13.87 11.91
N ALA A 90 11.26 -13.55 10.74
CA ALA A 90 9.95 -14.01 10.32
C ALA A 90 9.93 -15.50 9.88
N GLY A 91 11.12 -16.11 9.72
CA GLY A 91 11.28 -17.43 9.10
C GLY A 91 10.76 -17.44 7.67
N LEU A 92 11.10 -16.40 6.91
CA LEU A 92 10.76 -16.21 5.50
C LEU A 92 12.03 -16.17 4.67
N GLU A 93 11.93 -16.63 3.43
CA GLU A 93 13.06 -16.72 2.52
C GLU A 93 12.95 -15.69 1.40
N LEU A 94 14.06 -15.02 1.09
CA LEU A 94 14.13 -14.17 -0.09
C LEU A 94 13.95 -15.05 -1.34
N GLY A 95 13.00 -14.69 -2.20
CA GLY A 95 12.64 -15.47 -3.39
C GLY A 95 11.44 -16.38 -3.22
N ALA A 96 10.89 -16.50 -2.00
CA ALA A 96 9.58 -17.11 -1.81
C ALA A 96 8.50 -16.33 -2.61
N PRO A 97 7.47 -17.02 -3.14
CA PRO A 97 6.36 -16.37 -3.82
C PRO A 97 5.75 -15.24 -2.98
N ILE A 98 5.42 -14.13 -3.64
CA ILE A 98 4.86 -12.94 -2.99
C ILE A 98 3.40 -12.70 -3.35
N PHE A 99 2.70 -12.00 -2.46
CA PHE A 99 1.38 -11.45 -2.65
C PHE A 99 1.34 -10.03 -2.09
N MET A 100 0.59 -9.14 -2.71
CA MET A 100 0.60 -7.71 -2.37
C MET A 100 -0.79 -7.16 -2.15
N ARG A 101 -0.93 -6.29 -1.14
CA ARG A 101 -2.13 -5.51 -0.89
C ARG A 101 -1.80 -4.05 -0.75
N ILE A 102 -2.61 -3.20 -1.35
CA ILE A 102 -2.50 -1.75 -1.26
C ILE A 102 -3.79 -1.23 -0.65
N PHE A 103 -3.68 -0.43 0.40
CA PHE A 103 -4.78 0.15 1.14
C PHE A 103 -4.74 1.66 1.03
N LYS A 104 -5.65 2.25 0.24
CA LYS A 104 -5.63 3.67 -0.07
C LYS A 104 -5.91 4.55 1.14
N ARG A 105 -6.94 4.24 1.93
CA ARG A 105 -7.28 5.03 3.13
C ARG A 105 -6.15 5.00 4.15
N GLU A 106 -5.53 3.84 4.34
CA GLU A 106 -4.45 3.63 5.31
C GLU A 106 -3.08 4.16 4.81
N PHE A 107 -2.93 4.43 3.50
CA PHE A 107 -1.63 4.75 2.87
C PHE A 107 -0.60 3.64 3.08
N GLU A 108 -1.00 2.38 2.91
CA GLU A 108 -0.14 1.22 3.17
C GLU A 108 -0.07 0.27 1.98
N LEU A 109 1.12 -0.25 1.72
CA LEU A 109 1.37 -1.38 0.83
C LEU A 109 1.94 -2.52 1.65
N GLU A 110 1.22 -3.64 1.72
CA GLU A 110 1.66 -4.85 2.40
C GLU A 110 2.28 -5.83 1.40
N ILE A 111 3.39 -6.45 1.80
CA ILE A 111 3.98 -7.59 1.10
C ILE A 111 3.89 -8.82 2.01
N TRP A 112 3.38 -9.89 1.43
CA TRP A 112 3.21 -11.19 2.04
C TRP A 112 4.07 -12.19 1.29
N LEU A 113 4.79 -13.05 2.01
CA LEU A 113 5.63 -14.11 1.43
C LEU A 113 5.04 -15.46 1.79
N LYS A 114 5.09 -16.39 0.85
CA LYS A 114 4.69 -17.77 1.08
C LYS A 114 5.65 -18.45 2.08
N LYS A 115 5.07 -19.11 3.08
CA LYS A 115 5.72 -19.97 4.06
C LYS A 115 4.91 -21.27 4.12
N ASP A 116 5.54 -22.38 3.76
CA ASP A 116 4.90 -23.68 3.61
C ASP A 116 3.71 -23.63 2.63
N THR A 117 2.48 -23.67 3.14
CA THR A 117 1.25 -23.73 2.34
C THR A 117 0.48 -22.40 2.28
N ARG A 118 0.88 -21.39 3.08
CA ARG A 118 0.16 -20.12 3.24
C ARG A 118 1.11 -18.93 3.12
N PHE A 119 0.57 -17.73 3.01
CA PHE A 119 1.30 -16.48 2.94
C PHE A 119 1.25 -15.80 4.31
N VAL A 120 2.40 -15.32 4.76
CA VAL A 120 2.56 -14.58 6.01
C VAL A 120 3.00 -13.16 5.68
N ARG A 121 2.42 -12.17 6.37
CA ARG A 121 2.77 -10.77 6.15
C ARG A 121 4.23 -10.57 6.57
N PHE A 122 5.05 -10.16 5.62
CA PHE A 122 6.43 -9.81 5.89
C PHE A 122 6.54 -8.37 6.40
N ALA A 123 5.95 -7.44 5.67
CA ALA A 123 6.07 -6.01 5.95
C ALA A 123 4.85 -5.22 5.46
N SER A 124 4.63 -4.07 6.11
CA SER A 124 3.78 -2.99 5.61
C SER A 124 4.67 -1.78 5.35
N TYR A 125 4.50 -1.14 4.21
CA TYR A 125 5.27 0.01 3.76
C TYR A 125 4.37 1.23 3.59
N PRO A 126 4.73 2.40 4.13
CA PRO A 126 3.95 3.61 3.93
C PRO A 126 4.06 4.07 2.48
N ILE A 127 2.90 4.29 1.85
CA ILE A 127 2.79 4.91 0.53
C ILE A 127 3.05 6.40 0.72
N CYS A 128 4.00 6.97 -0.02
CA CYS A 128 4.28 8.40 0.07
C CYS A 128 3.14 9.23 -0.52
N LEU A 129 2.69 8.87 -1.73
CA LEU A 129 1.64 9.60 -2.41
C LEU A 129 0.84 8.71 -3.38
N TYR A 130 -0.47 8.94 -3.45
CA TYR A 130 -1.31 8.50 -4.56
C TYR A 130 -2.32 9.59 -4.93
N SER A 131 -2.81 9.58 -6.17
CA SER A 131 -3.69 10.62 -6.71
C SER A 131 -5.17 10.27 -6.55
N GLY A 132 -6.00 11.30 -6.44
CA GLY A 132 -7.44 11.17 -6.34
C GLY A 132 -7.92 10.86 -4.92
N ARG A 133 -9.06 10.19 -4.84
CA ARG A 133 -9.76 9.83 -3.59
C ARG A 133 -9.96 8.31 -3.49
N LEU A 134 -10.71 7.85 -2.49
CA LEU A 134 -11.23 6.48 -2.50
C LEU A 134 -12.18 6.31 -3.69
N GLY A 135 -12.08 5.19 -4.37
CA GLY A 135 -12.74 4.87 -5.62
C GLY A 135 -11.78 4.45 -6.74
N PRO A 136 -12.28 3.67 -7.71
CA PRO A 136 -11.48 3.16 -8.82
C PRO A 136 -11.17 4.26 -9.84
N LYS A 137 -10.09 4.03 -10.59
CA LYS A 137 -9.82 4.76 -11.83
C LYS A 137 -10.85 4.40 -12.88
N LEU A 138 -11.39 5.39 -13.61
CA LEU A 138 -12.43 5.19 -14.62
C LEU A 138 -11.98 5.57 -16.03
N LYS A 139 -11.18 6.64 -16.17
CA LYS A 139 -10.77 7.12 -17.50
C LYS A 139 -9.38 7.73 -17.52
N GLN A 140 -8.79 7.83 -18.71
CA GLN A 140 -7.54 8.56 -18.88
C GLN A 140 -7.70 10.03 -18.44
N GLY A 141 -6.72 10.55 -17.71
CA GLY A 141 -6.73 11.93 -17.22
C GLY A 141 -7.64 12.21 -16.01
N ASP A 142 -8.25 11.20 -15.37
CA ASP A 142 -9.03 11.42 -14.14
C ASP A 142 -8.20 11.62 -12.86
N HIS A 143 -6.87 11.60 -12.97
CA HIS A 143 -5.93 11.74 -11.85
C HIS A 143 -6.23 10.80 -10.67
N GLN A 144 -6.72 9.59 -10.96
CA GLN A 144 -7.17 8.62 -9.95
C GLN A 144 -6.28 7.38 -9.96
N SER A 145 -5.75 7.01 -8.79
CA SER A 145 -5.09 5.71 -8.61
C SER A 145 -6.14 4.58 -8.58
N PRO A 146 -5.86 3.43 -9.21
CA PRO A 146 -6.86 2.39 -9.46
C PRO A 146 -7.30 1.67 -8.19
N GLU A 147 -8.42 0.98 -8.24
CA GLU A 147 -8.84 0.00 -7.22
C GLU A 147 -9.29 -1.26 -7.97
N GLY A 148 -9.03 -2.44 -7.41
CA GLY A 148 -9.32 -3.72 -8.07
C GLY A 148 -8.27 -4.80 -7.82
N ILE A 149 -8.40 -5.90 -8.54
CA ILE A 149 -7.50 -7.06 -8.45
C ILE A 149 -6.62 -7.12 -9.69
N TYR A 150 -5.32 -7.10 -9.50
CA TYR A 150 -4.33 -7.00 -10.56
C TYR A 150 -3.32 -8.15 -10.46
N THR A 151 -2.55 -8.35 -11.53
CA THR A 151 -1.41 -9.28 -11.49
C THR A 151 -0.20 -8.63 -12.17
N VAL A 152 0.98 -8.93 -11.65
CA VAL A 152 2.24 -8.39 -12.15
C VAL A 152 3.16 -9.53 -12.53
N THR A 153 3.67 -9.45 -13.76
CA THR A 153 4.63 -10.38 -14.36
C THR A 153 5.99 -9.69 -14.51
N ARG A 154 7.03 -10.47 -14.85
CA ARG A 154 8.37 -9.94 -15.13
C ARG A 154 8.39 -8.85 -16.20
N SER A 155 7.57 -8.97 -17.25
CA SER A 155 7.52 -7.98 -18.35
C SER A 155 6.92 -6.63 -17.92
N GLN A 156 6.30 -6.55 -16.74
CA GLN A 156 5.77 -5.31 -16.18
C GLN A 156 6.78 -4.56 -15.31
N LEU A 157 7.97 -5.12 -15.09
CA LEU A 157 9.06 -4.47 -14.36
C LEU A 157 9.79 -3.46 -15.25
N ASN A 158 10.15 -2.31 -14.68
CA ASN A 158 10.92 -1.25 -15.31
C ASN A 158 12.04 -0.74 -14.38
N PRO A 159 13.26 -1.29 -14.49
CA PRO A 159 14.39 -0.83 -13.67
C PRO A 159 14.82 0.60 -14.04
N ASN A 160 14.63 1.01 -15.30
CA ASN A 160 15.05 2.31 -15.85
C ASN A 160 13.90 3.32 -15.85
N SER A 161 13.04 3.26 -14.83
CA SER A 161 11.92 4.18 -14.67
C SER A 161 12.41 5.62 -14.45
N ARG A 162 11.65 6.59 -14.98
CA ARG A 162 11.86 8.02 -14.70
C ARG A 162 11.68 8.38 -13.22
N TRP A 163 11.03 7.52 -12.43
CA TRP A 163 10.68 7.74 -11.02
C TRP A 163 11.40 6.78 -10.07
N HIS A 164 12.64 6.37 -10.38
CA HIS A 164 13.46 5.42 -9.60
C HIS A 164 12.78 4.05 -9.40
N ARG A 165 13.00 3.13 -10.36
CA ARG A 165 12.37 1.79 -10.46
C ARG A 165 10.83 1.83 -10.47
N SER A 166 10.21 0.96 -11.25
CA SER A 166 8.75 0.82 -11.17
C SER A 166 8.26 -0.49 -11.71
N PHE A 167 7.08 -0.92 -11.27
CA PHE A 167 6.34 -1.97 -11.95
C PHE A 167 4.92 -1.53 -12.24
N ASN A 168 4.40 -1.93 -13.39
CA ASN A 168 3.06 -1.60 -13.85
C ASN A 168 2.05 -2.61 -13.28
N LEU A 169 0.98 -2.13 -12.64
CA LEU A 169 -0.08 -2.99 -12.10
C LEU A 169 -0.87 -3.72 -13.20
N GLY A 170 -0.83 -3.26 -14.45
CA GLY A 170 -1.58 -3.86 -15.55
C GLY A 170 -3.02 -3.35 -15.66
N PHE A 171 -3.31 -2.17 -15.10
CA PHE A 171 -4.54 -1.44 -15.41
C PHE A 171 -4.53 -0.97 -16.87
N PRO A 172 -5.68 -1.05 -17.59
CA PRO A 172 -6.94 -1.64 -17.15
C PRO A 172 -6.88 -3.18 -17.20
N ASN A 173 -7.33 -3.87 -16.16
CA ASN A 173 -7.44 -5.34 -16.12
C ASN A 173 -8.68 -5.82 -16.92
N LEU A 174 -9.05 -7.12 -16.83
CA LEU A 174 -10.26 -7.63 -17.50
C LEU A 174 -11.56 -6.97 -17.01
N TYR A 175 -11.70 -6.77 -15.69
CA TYR A 175 -12.86 -6.11 -15.09
C TYR A 175 -12.97 -4.67 -15.60
N ASP A 176 -11.86 -3.93 -15.60
CA ASP A 176 -11.81 -2.55 -16.04
C ASP A 176 -12.20 -2.41 -17.51
N ARG A 177 -11.61 -3.25 -18.37
CA ARG A 177 -11.92 -3.28 -19.80
C ARG A 177 -13.40 -3.63 -20.05
N SER A 178 -13.98 -4.53 -19.27
CA SER A 178 -15.40 -4.89 -19.40
C SER A 178 -16.37 -3.76 -19.05
N HIS A 179 -15.90 -2.75 -18.29
CA HIS A 179 -16.60 -1.52 -17.96
C HIS A 179 -16.22 -0.34 -18.88
N GLY A 180 -15.42 -0.57 -19.92
CA GLY A 180 -14.96 0.49 -20.81
C GLY A 180 -14.03 1.50 -20.14
N ARG A 181 -13.36 1.13 -19.04
CA ARG A 181 -12.41 2.02 -18.36
C ARG A 181 -11.15 2.20 -19.19
N THR A 182 -10.61 3.42 -19.18
CA THR A 182 -9.45 3.80 -20.02
C THR A 182 -8.28 4.36 -19.21
N GLY A 183 -7.10 4.36 -19.82
CA GLY A 183 -5.83 4.79 -19.22
C GLY A 183 -4.78 3.68 -19.27
N SER A 184 -3.59 3.96 -18.74
CA SER A 184 -2.47 3.02 -18.72
C SER A 184 -1.39 3.52 -17.74
N PHE A 185 -0.40 2.66 -17.47
CA PHE A 185 0.80 2.97 -16.67
C PHE A 185 0.50 3.36 -15.21
N LEU A 186 -0.41 2.62 -14.56
CA LEU A 186 -0.66 2.76 -13.13
C LEU A 186 0.38 1.89 -12.42
N MET A 187 1.41 2.54 -11.89
CA MET A 187 2.61 1.88 -11.38
C MET A 187 2.70 1.95 -9.86
N VAL A 188 3.50 1.06 -9.29
CA VAL A 188 4.20 1.31 -8.04
C VAL A 188 5.63 1.74 -8.38
N HIS A 189 6.08 2.87 -7.84
CA HIS A 189 7.38 3.45 -8.21
C HIS A 189 8.00 4.29 -7.07
N GLY A 190 9.27 4.66 -7.22
CA GLY A 190 10.01 5.51 -6.29
C GLY A 190 9.63 7.00 -6.28
N GLY A 191 10.14 7.75 -5.31
CA GLY A 191 9.89 9.18 -5.11
C GLY A 191 8.62 9.49 -4.33
N CYS A 192 8.06 10.67 -4.53
CA CYS A 192 6.83 11.10 -3.84
C CYS A 192 5.99 12.03 -4.73
N SER A 193 5.78 11.61 -5.97
CA SER A 193 4.93 12.31 -6.93
C SER A 193 4.03 11.31 -7.64
N SER A 194 2.77 11.66 -7.89
CA SER A 194 1.84 10.76 -8.54
C SER A 194 0.76 11.51 -9.31
N ILE A 195 0.41 10.99 -10.49
CA ILE A 195 -0.74 11.39 -11.33
C ILE A 195 -1.69 10.18 -11.55
N GLY A 196 -1.64 9.18 -10.66
CA GLY A 196 -2.43 7.95 -10.71
C GLY A 196 -1.67 6.68 -10.27
N CYS A 197 -0.38 6.81 -9.96
CA CYS A 197 0.43 5.73 -9.44
C CYS A 197 0.34 5.64 -7.90
N TYR A 198 1.00 4.64 -7.34
CA TYR A 198 1.36 4.56 -5.93
C TYR A 198 2.85 4.85 -5.79
N ALA A 199 3.17 6.06 -5.34
CA ALA A 199 4.55 6.49 -5.12
C ALA A 199 4.99 6.06 -3.72
N MET A 200 6.08 5.30 -3.69
CA MET A 200 6.83 4.90 -2.50
C MET A 200 8.13 5.70 -2.47
N THR A 201 8.74 5.93 -1.31
CA THR A 201 10.09 6.53 -1.32
C THR A 201 11.09 5.63 -2.05
N ASN A 202 12.20 6.21 -2.53
CA ASN A 202 13.21 5.46 -3.29
C ASN A 202 13.74 4.26 -2.49
N GLN A 203 14.02 4.45 -1.20
CA GLN A 203 14.52 3.38 -0.33
C GLN A 203 13.48 2.27 -0.16
N VAL A 204 12.20 2.63 0.02
CA VAL A 204 11.11 1.66 0.16
C VAL A 204 10.92 0.88 -1.14
N VAL A 205 10.88 1.56 -2.28
CA VAL A 205 10.71 0.86 -3.56
C VAL A 205 11.91 -0.02 -3.89
N ASP A 206 13.12 0.31 -3.43
CA ASP A 206 14.30 -0.54 -3.62
C ASP A 206 14.19 -1.89 -2.91
N GLU A 207 13.66 -1.90 -1.68
CA GLU A 207 13.38 -3.14 -0.96
C GLU A 207 12.23 -3.93 -1.60
N ILE A 208 11.11 -3.25 -1.94
CA ILE A 208 9.99 -3.87 -2.65
C ILE A 208 10.48 -4.49 -3.96
N TRP A 209 11.34 -3.77 -4.70
CA TRP A 209 11.93 -4.25 -5.93
C TRP A 209 12.76 -5.52 -5.69
N LYS A 210 13.62 -5.55 -4.68
CA LYS A 210 14.43 -6.73 -4.33
C LYS A 210 13.54 -7.95 -4.04
N LEU A 211 12.45 -7.77 -3.29
CA LEU A 211 11.49 -8.84 -2.99
C LEU A 211 10.76 -9.33 -4.24
N VAL A 212 10.26 -8.40 -5.07
CA VAL A 212 9.55 -8.69 -6.32
C VAL A 212 10.45 -9.43 -7.30
N THR A 213 11.66 -8.92 -7.55
CA THR A 213 12.57 -9.57 -8.50
C THR A 213 13.00 -10.93 -8.00
N ALA A 214 13.31 -11.08 -6.71
CA ALA A 214 13.70 -12.36 -6.14
C ALA A 214 12.59 -13.40 -6.29
N ALA A 215 11.32 -13.05 -6.04
CA ALA A 215 10.20 -13.98 -6.17
C ALA A 215 9.99 -14.43 -7.62
N LEU A 216 10.09 -13.49 -8.57
CA LEU A 216 9.97 -13.80 -10.00
C LEU A 216 11.18 -14.59 -10.53
N ASP A 217 12.39 -14.29 -10.08
CA ASP A 217 13.61 -15.05 -10.38
C ASP A 217 13.58 -16.44 -9.73
N GLY A 218 12.92 -16.57 -8.57
CA GLY A 218 12.65 -17.81 -7.83
C GLY A 218 11.56 -18.69 -8.43
N GLY A 219 11.00 -18.32 -9.60
CA GLY A 219 10.08 -19.15 -10.37
C GLY A 219 8.61 -18.77 -10.26
N GLN A 220 8.22 -17.80 -9.41
CA GLN A 220 6.85 -17.28 -9.41
C GLN A 220 6.59 -16.56 -10.74
N SER A 221 5.63 -17.04 -11.55
CA SER A 221 5.45 -16.46 -12.89
C SER A 221 4.74 -15.10 -12.88
N ARG A 222 3.85 -14.90 -11.89
CA ARG A 222 3.19 -13.63 -11.58
C ARG A 222 2.78 -13.60 -10.11
N PHE A 223 2.61 -12.40 -9.58
CA PHE A 223 2.00 -12.21 -8.27
C PHE A 223 0.72 -11.39 -8.36
N GLN A 224 -0.24 -11.68 -7.49
CA GLN A 224 -1.48 -10.92 -7.37
C GLN A 224 -1.26 -9.65 -6.51
N VAL A 225 -1.86 -8.54 -6.96
CA VAL A 225 -1.91 -7.27 -6.23
C VAL A 225 -3.37 -6.87 -6.03
N GLN A 226 -3.80 -6.72 -4.78
CA GLN A 226 -5.14 -6.20 -4.48
C GLN A 226 -5.03 -4.72 -4.10
N ALA A 227 -5.52 -3.83 -4.96
CA ALA A 227 -5.60 -2.40 -4.66
C ALA A 227 -6.99 -2.07 -4.10
N LEU A 228 -7.05 -1.81 -2.80
CA LEU A 228 -8.26 -1.74 -2.01
C LEU A 228 -8.51 -0.31 -1.52
N PRO A 229 -9.79 0.10 -1.37
CA PRO A 229 -10.13 1.43 -0.85
C PRO A 229 -9.66 1.59 0.60
N PHE A 230 -9.85 0.54 1.39
CA PHE A 230 -9.56 0.44 2.81
C PHE A 230 -9.54 -1.03 3.23
N ARG A 231 -9.17 -1.32 4.49
CA ARG A 231 -9.35 -2.66 5.07
C ARG A 231 -10.83 -3.05 5.08
N LEU A 232 -11.25 -4.04 4.28
CA LEU A 232 -12.65 -4.38 4.00
C LEU A 232 -13.35 -5.16 5.15
N SER A 233 -13.13 -4.74 6.39
CA SER A 233 -13.91 -5.25 7.54
C SER A 233 -15.40 -4.93 7.38
N ASP A 234 -16.25 -5.72 8.01
CA ASP A 234 -17.71 -5.54 7.94
C ASP A 234 -18.14 -4.15 8.40
N SER A 235 -17.56 -3.66 9.49
CA SER A 235 -17.79 -2.30 10.00
C SER A 235 -17.39 -1.22 8.99
N ASN A 236 -16.22 -1.35 8.36
CA ASN A 236 -15.79 -0.37 7.36
C ASN A 236 -16.74 -0.36 6.15
N LEU A 237 -17.19 -1.52 5.69
CA LEU A 237 -18.07 -1.61 4.53
C LEU A 237 -19.49 -1.10 4.85
N GLU A 238 -20.01 -1.45 6.04
CA GLU A 238 -21.34 -1.05 6.52
C GLU A 238 -21.45 0.47 6.68
N GLU A 239 -20.42 1.13 7.20
CA GLU A 239 -20.34 2.60 7.25
C GLU A 239 -20.49 3.27 5.87
N ARG A 240 -20.18 2.56 4.78
CA ARG A 240 -20.31 3.05 3.40
C ARG A 240 -21.50 2.42 2.66
N ARG A 241 -22.48 1.81 3.33
CA ARG A 241 -23.61 1.12 2.65
C ARG A 241 -24.41 2.00 1.68
N HIS A 242 -24.41 3.31 1.88
CA HIS A 242 -25.10 4.28 1.01
C HIS A 242 -24.17 5.01 0.02
N ASP A 243 -22.88 4.69 0.01
CA ASP A 243 -21.94 5.27 -0.94
C ASP A 243 -22.22 4.72 -2.36
N PRO A 244 -22.21 5.55 -3.41
CA PRO A 244 -22.37 5.08 -4.79
C PRO A 244 -21.35 4.01 -5.22
N LEU A 245 -20.18 3.95 -4.56
CA LEU A 245 -19.14 2.95 -4.79
C LEU A 245 -19.34 1.66 -4.00
N PHE A 246 -20.32 1.59 -3.08
CA PHE A 246 -20.61 0.39 -2.30
C PHE A 246 -20.74 -0.87 -3.16
N PRO A 247 -21.52 -0.89 -4.28
CA PRO A 247 -21.63 -2.10 -5.10
C PRO A 247 -20.31 -2.57 -5.71
N PHE A 248 -19.35 -1.65 -5.93
CA PHE A 248 -18.01 -2.00 -6.39
C PHE A 248 -17.14 -2.52 -5.23
N TRP A 249 -17.13 -1.83 -4.09
CA TRP A 249 -16.37 -2.26 -2.92
C TRP A 249 -16.83 -3.59 -2.35
N SER A 250 -18.14 -3.88 -2.35
CA SER A 250 -18.68 -5.18 -1.95
C SER A 250 -18.17 -6.33 -2.82
N GLN A 251 -17.87 -6.09 -4.11
CA GLN A 251 -17.28 -7.12 -4.98
C GLN A 251 -15.83 -7.45 -4.62
N LEU A 252 -15.10 -6.51 -4.00
CA LEU A 252 -13.74 -6.74 -3.52
C LEU A 252 -13.72 -7.50 -2.20
N LYS A 253 -14.85 -7.56 -1.47
CA LYS A 253 -14.94 -8.23 -0.16
C LYS A 253 -14.72 -9.73 -0.26
N ALA A 254 -15.32 -10.41 -1.22
CA ALA A 254 -15.15 -11.86 -1.38
C ALA A 254 -13.68 -12.29 -1.53
N PRO A 255 -12.87 -11.76 -2.47
CA PRO A 255 -11.44 -12.10 -2.53
C PRO A 255 -10.63 -11.55 -1.35
N TYR A 256 -11.09 -10.49 -0.67
CA TYR A 256 -10.45 -10.02 0.55
C TYR A 256 -10.60 -11.04 1.68
N ASP A 257 -11.85 -11.45 1.99
CA ASP A 257 -12.20 -12.36 3.08
C ASP A 257 -11.59 -13.75 2.85
N LEU A 258 -11.61 -14.27 1.61
CA LEU A 258 -10.98 -15.55 1.27
C LEU A 258 -9.50 -15.59 1.64
N PHE A 259 -8.76 -14.50 1.42
CA PHE A 259 -7.36 -14.42 1.83
C PHE A 259 -7.21 -14.24 3.34
N GLU A 260 -8.08 -13.48 4.01
CA GLU A 260 -8.06 -13.36 5.48
C GLU A 260 -8.24 -14.73 6.15
N GLU A 261 -9.14 -15.56 5.62
CA GLU A 261 -9.46 -16.89 6.16
C GLU A 261 -8.37 -17.92 5.84
N THR A 262 -7.90 -17.94 4.59
CA THR A 262 -7.01 -19.01 4.12
C THR A 262 -5.54 -18.65 4.18
N GLY A 263 -5.18 -17.36 4.19
CA GLY A 263 -3.81 -16.90 3.96
C GLY A 263 -3.28 -17.34 2.60
N ILE A 264 -4.12 -17.71 1.63
CA ILE A 264 -3.71 -18.13 0.29
C ILE A 264 -4.33 -17.16 -0.71
N PRO A 265 -3.57 -16.60 -1.67
CA PRO A 265 -4.12 -15.73 -2.70
C PRO A 265 -5.30 -16.40 -3.41
N PRO A 266 -6.49 -15.76 -3.42
CA PRO A 266 -7.68 -16.35 -4.02
C PRO A 266 -7.57 -16.38 -5.54
N GLU A 267 -8.27 -17.32 -6.15
CA GLU A 267 -8.49 -17.34 -7.60
C GLU A 267 -9.58 -16.33 -7.93
N VAL A 268 -9.21 -15.24 -8.60
CA VAL A 268 -10.14 -14.16 -8.97
C VAL A 268 -10.32 -14.11 -10.47
N ASP A 269 -11.57 -14.11 -10.90
CA ASP A 269 -12.01 -14.04 -12.30
C ASP A 269 -13.06 -12.94 -12.51
N VAL A 270 -13.49 -12.77 -13.76
CA VAL A 270 -14.54 -11.82 -14.15
C VAL A 270 -15.66 -12.53 -14.90
N CYS A 271 -16.87 -12.50 -14.36
CA CYS A 271 -18.09 -13.02 -14.97
C CYS A 271 -19.15 -11.92 -15.03
N GLY A 272 -19.80 -11.72 -16.19
CA GLY A 272 -20.91 -10.77 -16.30
C GLY A 272 -20.57 -9.33 -15.84
N LYS A 273 -19.33 -8.87 -16.08
CA LYS A 273 -18.78 -7.60 -15.57
C LYS A 273 -18.72 -7.51 -14.03
N ARG A 274 -18.60 -8.64 -13.33
CA ARG A 274 -18.43 -8.69 -11.88
C ARG A 274 -17.19 -9.51 -11.54
N TYR A 275 -16.55 -9.17 -10.43
CA TYR A 275 -15.54 -10.07 -9.87
C TYR A 275 -16.22 -11.34 -9.33
N THR A 276 -15.55 -12.46 -9.54
CA THR A 276 -15.88 -13.74 -8.91
C THR A 276 -14.61 -14.25 -8.23
N ALA A 277 -14.74 -14.89 -7.07
CA ALA A 277 -13.60 -15.37 -6.32
C ALA A 277 -13.84 -16.79 -5.77
N ALA A 278 -12.79 -17.60 -5.80
CA ALA A 278 -12.75 -18.92 -5.18
C ALA A 278 -11.52 -19.01 -4.25
N PRO A 279 -11.56 -19.86 -3.20
CA PRO A 279 -10.40 -20.11 -2.36
C PRO A 279 -9.19 -20.52 -3.20
N GLY A 280 -8.01 -20.01 -2.88
CA GLY A 280 -6.78 -20.49 -3.49
C GLY A 280 -6.44 -21.90 -3.04
N SER A 281 -5.93 -22.72 -3.94
CA SER A 281 -5.49 -24.08 -3.59
C SER A 281 -4.29 -24.05 -2.63
N PRO A 282 -4.24 -24.90 -1.58
CA PRO A 282 -3.08 -25.03 -0.70
C PRO A 282 -1.78 -25.23 -1.49
N GLY A 283 -0.76 -24.45 -1.17
CA GLY A 283 0.52 -24.49 -1.89
C GLY A 283 0.53 -23.75 -3.23
N SER A 284 -0.56 -23.11 -3.66
CA SER A 284 -0.54 -22.15 -4.76
C SER A 284 0.45 -21.02 -4.47
N ASP A 285 1.13 -20.54 -5.51
CA ASP A 285 2.01 -19.38 -5.48
C ASP A 285 1.28 -18.08 -5.83
N GLY A 286 -0.04 -18.12 -6.04
CA GLY A 286 -0.84 -16.97 -6.43
C GLY A 286 -0.68 -16.56 -7.90
N THR A 287 -0.19 -17.45 -8.77
CA THR A 287 0.02 -17.21 -10.21
C THR A 287 -1.28 -17.12 -11.05
N HIS A 288 -2.47 -17.28 -10.45
CA HIS A 288 -3.73 -17.21 -11.19
C HIS A 288 -3.90 -15.85 -11.89
N SER A 289 -4.07 -15.86 -13.21
CA SER A 289 -4.43 -14.66 -13.98
C SER A 289 -5.93 -14.49 -14.01
N LEU A 290 -6.43 -13.25 -13.96
CA LEU A 290 -7.85 -12.99 -14.17
C LEU A 290 -8.27 -13.55 -15.54
N THR A 291 -9.31 -14.38 -15.57
CA THR A 291 -9.94 -14.91 -16.78
C THR A 291 -11.42 -14.53 -16.86
N ARG A 292 -12.06 -14.80 -18.01
CA ARG A 292 -13.52 -14.69 -18.17
C ARG A 292 -14.17 -16.02 -17.77
N SER A 293 -14.41 -16.21 -16.48
CA SER A 293 -14.88 -17.46 -15.91
C SER A 293 -15.98 -17.18 -14.89
N CYS A 294 -17.03 -17.99 -14.94
CA CYS A 294 -18.15 -17.97 -14.00
C CYS A 294 -18.12 -19.17 -13.05
N LYS A 295 -16.96 -19.84 -12.91
CA LYS A 295 -16.83 -21.09 -12.15
C LYS A 295 -17.06 -20.95 -10.64
N ALA A 296 -17.16 -19.73 -10.14
CA ALA A 296 -17.61 -19.46 -8.77
C ALA A 296 -19.09 -19.03 -8.79
N ASP A 297 -19.97 -19.99 -9.01
CA ASP A 297 -21.35 -19.95 -8.54
C ASP A 297 -21.66 -21.28 -7.85
N ASN A 298 -21.16 -21.41 -6.62
CA ASN A 298 -21.75 -22.31 -5.64
C ASN A 298 -22.37 -21.42 -4.56
N SER A 299 -23.58 -20.94 -4.87
CA SER A 299 -24.66 -20.71 -3.92
C SER A 299 -24.26 -20.21 -2.52
N MET A 300 -24.58 -18.94 -2.25
CA MET A 300 -25.10 -18.60 -0.93
C MET A 300 -26.26 -19.58 -0.64
N VAL A 301 -26.01 -20.56 0.22
CA VAL A 301 -27.06 -21.33 0.86
C VAL A 301 -27.81 -20.34 1.72
N THR A 302 -28.97 -19.92 1.23
CA THR A 302 -30.08 -19.48 2.08
C THR A 302 -30.35 -20.57 3.11
N ASN A 303 -30.19 -20.23 4.39
CA ASN A 303 -30.98 -20.76 5.50
C ASN A 303 -31.21 -19.63 6.49
#